data_AF-A0A946YZF3-F1
#
_entry.id   AF-A0A946YZF3-F1
#
_cell.length_a   1.000
_cell.length_b   1.000
_cell.length_c   1.000
_cell.angle_alpha   90.00
_cell.angle_beta   90.00
_cell.angle_gamma   90.00
#
_symmetry.space_group_name_H-M   'P 1'
#
loop_
_entity.id
_entity.type
_entity.pdbx_description
1 polymer ?
#
loop_
_entity_poly.entity_id
_entity_poly.type
_entity_poly.pdbx_seq_one_letter_code
_entity_poly.pdbx_strand_id
1 'polypeptide(L)'
;LDLDDHSIPLGSIKLKSGKVVFAWAVEADLDVDDASFGTFEMQWPPKSGRLQSFPEIDQLRWVTPEKATELLNPAQVALVDRLVAALQR
;
A
#
# COMPACT_ATOMS: atom_id res chain seq x y z
N LEU A 1 -5.12 16.47 4.01
CA LEU A 1 -4.63 16.01 5.32
C LEU A 1 -3.26 16.62 5.50
N ASP A 2 -3.09 17.53 6.46
CA ASP A 2 -1.76 17.96 6.89
C ASP A 2 -1.18 16.78 7.69
N LEU A 3 -0.43 15.91 7.01
CA LEU A 3 0.05 14.66 7.58
C LEU A 3 1.33 14.84 8.42
N ASP A 4 1.93 16.03 8.35
CA ASP A 4 3.28 16.25 8.86
C ASP A 4 3.33 16.31 10.39
N ASP A 5 2.25 16.76 11.07
CA ASP A 5 2.25 16.96 12.53
C ASP A 5 1.77 15.73 13.34
N HIS A 6 1.15 14.73 12.70
CA HIS A 6 0.58 13.55 13.39
C HIS A 6 0.97 12.20 12.80
N SER A 7 1.90 12.17 11.83
CA SER A 7 2.36 10.91 11.25
C SER A 7 3.55 10.30 12.00
N ILE A 8 3.58 8.97 12.08
CA ILE A 8 4.68 8.21 12.65
C ILE A 8 5.58 7.74 11.50
N PRO A 9 6.84 8.18 11.40
CA PRO A 9 7.75 7.68 10.38
C PRO A 9 8.11 6.20 10.65
N LEU A 10 7.84 5.32 9.68
CA LEU A 10 8.19 3.90 9.73
C LEU A 10 9.53 3.60 9.03
N GLY A 11 10.23 4.65 8.59
CA GLY A 11 11.49 4.56 7.87
C GLY A 11 11.31 4.08 6.43
N SER A 12 12.32 3.38 5.91
CA SER A 12 12.29 2.86 4.54
C SER A 12 12.65 1.38 4.45
N ILE A 13 12.30 0.79 3.32
CA ILE A 13 12.65 -0.57 2.89
C ILE A 13 13.08 -0.55 1.42
N LYS A 14 13.86 -1.55 1.01
CA LYS A 14 14.26 -1.74 -0.39
C LYS A 14 13.67 -3.04 -0.92
N LEU A 15 12.88 -2.96 -1.99
CA LEU A 15 12.32 -4.12 -2.68
C LEU A 15 13.40 -4.84 -3.49
N LYS A 16 13.18 -6.11 -3.83
CA LYS A 16 14.08 -6.89 -4.70
C LYS A 16 14.34 -6.24 -6.07
N SER A 17 13.38 -5.46 -6.58
CA SER A 17 13.53 -4.69 -7.81
C SER A 17 14.51 -3.52 -7.70
N GLY A 18 14.97 -3.18 -6.49
CA GLY A 18 15.82 -2.02 -6.21
C GLY A 18 15.05 -0.77 -5.79
N LYS A 19 13.71 -0.75 -5.95
CA LYS A 19 12.84 0.36 -5.50
C LYS A 19 12.97 0.54 -3.99
N VAL A 20 13.16 1.79 -3.56
CA VAL A 20 13.10 2.19 -2.15
C VAL A 20 11.71 2.73 -1.85
N VAL A 21 11.12 2.27 -0.76
CA VAL A 21 9.80 2.69 -0.27
C VAL A 21 10.00 3.33 1.09
N PHE A 22 9.52 4.57 1.24
CA PHE A 22 9.42 5.28 2.51
C PHE A 22 7.96 5.22 2.97
N ALA A 23 7.74 5.04 4.28
CA ALA A 23 6.40 4.91 4.81
C ALA A 23 6.22 5.68 6.12
N TRP A 24 5.00 6.15 6.30
CA TRP A 24 4.50 6.82 7.49
C TRP A 24 3.16 6.18 7.86
N ALA A 25 2.90 6.08 9.16
CA ALA A 25 1.60 5.69 9.68
C ALA A 25 0.83 6.92 10.13
N VAL A 26 -0.48 6.90 9.90
CA VAL A 26 -1.42 7.96 10.24
C VAL A 26 -2.64 7.28 10.85
N GLU A 27 -3.11 7.81 11.97
CA GLU A 27 -4.41 7.40 12.51
C GLU A 27 -5.52 8.07 11.70
N ALA A 28 -6.43 7.28 11.15
CA ALA A 28 -7.56 7.77 10.40
C ALA A 28 -8.73 6.80 10.49
N ASP A 29 -9.94 7.35 10.61
CA ASP A 29 -11.19 6.61 10.45
C ASP A 29 -11.64 6.76 8.99
N LEU A 30 -11.20 5.82 8.14
CA LEU A 30 -11.50 5.82 6.70
C LEU A 30 -12.31 4.58 6.35
N ASP A 31 -13.41 4.81 5.63
CA ASP A 31 -14.12 3.73 4.96
C ASP A 31 -13.41 3.38 3.64
N VAL A 32 -13.06 2.11 3.49
CA VAL A 32 -12.41 1.60 2.27
C VAL A 32 -13.39 1.50 1.10
N ASP A 33 -14.69 1.44 1.38
CA ASP A 33 -15.73 1.34 0.35
C ASP A 33 -15.97 2.68 -0.36
N ASP A 34 -15.62 3.80 0.28
CA ASP A 34 -15.68 5.15 -0.30
C ASP A 34 -14.44 5.48 -1.16
N ALA A 35 -13.43 4.60 -1.18
CA ALA A 35 -12.21 4.82 -1.95
C ALA A 35 -12.48 4.65 -3.45
N SER A 36 -12.22 5.70 -4.23
CA SER A 36 -12.24 5.66 -5.69
C SER A 36 -10.83 5.78 -6.25
N PHE A 37 -10.52 4.94 -7.23
CA PHE A 37 -9.22 4.90 -7.89
C PHE A 37 -9.37 5.16 -9.38
N GLY A 38 -8.26 5.58 -10.00
CA GLY A 38 -8.19 5.74 -11.44
C GLY A 38 -8.29 4.41 -12.18
N THR A 39 -8.29 4.52 -13.50
CA THR A 39 -8.08 3.38 -14.40
C THR A 39 -6.85 3.62 -15.26
N PHE A 40 -6.22 2.55 -15.73
CA PHE A 40 -5.16 2.63 -16.72
C PHE A 40 -5.51 1.76 -17.93
N GLU A 41 -5.03 2.16 -19.10
CA GLU A 41 -5.18 1.37 -20.32
C GLU A 41 -3.91 0.59 -20.61
N MET A 42 -4.07 -0.66 -21.04
CA MET A 42 -2.96 -1.44 -21.60
C MET A 42 -3.44 -2.35 -22.72
N GLN A 43 -2.50 -2.78 -23.56
CA GLN A 43 -2.80 -3.76 -24.59
C GLN A 43 -3.09 -5.12 -23.96
N TRP A 44 -4.28 -5.67 -24.22
CA TRP A 44 -4.69 -6.97 -23.70
C TRP A 44 -5.61 -7.74 -24.66
N PRO A 45 -5.44 -9.06 -24.85
CA PRO A 45 -4.29 -9.87 -24.44
C PRO A 45 -2.96 -9.36 -25.04
N PRO A 46 -1.79 -9.76 -24.51
CA PRO A 46 -0.52 -9.23 -24.99
C PRO A 46 -0.34 -9.38 -26.51
N LYS A 47 0.18 -8.34 -27.18
CA LYS A 47 0.41 -8.27 -28.63
C LYS A 47 -0.85 -8.28 -29.52
N SER A 48 -2.04 -8.05 -28.97
CA SER A 48 -3.30 -8.13 -29.73
C SER A 48 -3.64 -6.91 -30.59
N GLY A 49 -2.97 -5.77 -30.40
CA GLY A 49 -3.38 -4.48 -30.95
C GLY A 49 -4.54 -3.79 -30.20
N ARG A 50 -5.21 -4.49 -29.28
CA ARG A 50 -6.41 -4.00 -28.58
C ARG A 50 -6.06 -3.38 -27.24
N LEU A 51 -6.47 -2.14 -27.00
CA LEU A 51 -6.41 -1.50 -25.69
C LEU A 51 -7.62 -1.88 -24.84
N GLN A 52 -7.39 -2.07 -23.56
CA GLN A 52 -8.41 -2.33 -22.56
C GLN A 52 -8.09 -1.55 -21.28
N SER A 53 -9.13 -1.02 -20.63
CA SER A 53 -9.04 -0.30 -19.36
C SER A 53 -9.16 -1.26 -18.18
N PHE A 54 -8.33 -1.04 -17.15
CA PHE A 54 -8.29 -1.81 -15.90
C PHE A 54 -8.25 -0.86 -14.69
N PRO A 55 -8.80 -1.25 -13.54
CA PRO A 55 -8.67 -0.47 -12.32
C PRO A 55 -7.19 -0.38 -11.89
N GLU A 56 -6.76 0.79 -11.42
CA GLU A 56 -5.41 0.97 -10.87
C GLU A 56 -5.19 0.14 -9.60
N ILE A 57 -6.23 0.04 -8.77
CA ILE A 57 -6.28 -0.79 -7.57
C ILE A 57 -7.49 -1.72 -7.69
N ASP A 58 -7.22 -3.01 -7.68
CA ASP A 58 -8.24 -4.06 -7.78
C ASP A 58 -8.99 -4.28 -6.46
N GLN A 59 -8.30 -4.11 -5.32
CA GLN A 59 -8.90 -4.30 -4.00
C GLN A 59 -8.21 -3.46 -2.93
N LEU A 60 -9.02 -2.87 -2.05
CA LEU A 60 -8.60 -2.25 -0.79
C LEU A 60 -9.29 -2.95 0.38
N ARG A 61 -8.60 -3.11 1.51
CA ARG A 61 -9.20 -3.63 2.75
C ARG A 61 -8.38 -3.26 3.98
N TRP A 62 -9.06 -3.11 5.10
CA TRP A 62 -8.43 -3.16 6.41
C TRP A 62 -8.14 -4.60 6.82
N VAL A 63 -6.98 -4.84 7.44
CA VAL A 63 -6.56 -6.15 7.94
C VAL A 63 -5.76 -5.97 9.23
N THR A 64 -5.67 -7.03 10.03
CA THR A 64 -4.79 -7.03 11.21
C THR A 64 -3.31 -7.02 10.78
N PRO A 65 -2.38 -6.58 11.65
CA PRO A 65 -0.95 -6.64 11.39
C PRO A 65 -0.47 -8.03 10.98
N GLU A 66 -0.94 -9.08 11.67
CA GLU A 66 -0.57 -10.47 11.40
C GLU A 66 -1.00 -10.85 9.99
N LYS A 67 -2.24 -10.52 9.61
CA LYS A 67 -2.74 -10.82 8.28
C LYS A 67 -2.04 -10.01 7.19
N ALA A 68 -1.64 -8.76 7.47
CA ALA A 68 -0.88 -7.95 6.53
C ALA A 68 0.45 -8.62 6.15
N THR A 69 1.12 -9.30 7.08
CA THR A 69 2.40 -9.98 6.81
C THR A 69 2.30 -11.09 5.76
N GLU A 70 1.13 -11.74 5.65
CA GLU A 70 0.88 -12.79 4.66
C GLU A 70 0.58 -12.23 3.25
N LEU A 71 0.13 -10.97 3.18
CA LEU A 71 -0.41 -10.35 1.98
C LEU A 71 0.60 -9.42 1.30
N LEU A 72 1.47 -8.79 2.09
CA LEU A 72 2.41 -7.80 1.62
C LEU A 72 3.60 -8.43 0.90
N ASN A 73 4.30 -7.59 0.13
CA ASN A 73 5.64 -7.95 -0.31
C ASN A 73 6.51 -8.25 0.94
N PRO A 74 7.31 -9.34 0.96
CA PRO A 74 8.09 -9.71 2.13
C PRO A 74 8.98 -8.58 2.70
N ALA A 75 9.50 -7.70 1.85
CA ALA A 75 10.33 -6.58 2.30
C ALA A 75 9.51 -5.49 3.04
N GLN A 76 8.21 -5.40 2.80
CA GLN A 76 7.31 -4.44 3.44
C GLN A 76 6.83 -4.89 4.82
N VAL A 77 6.97 -6.19 5.17
CA VAL A 77 6.62 -6.71 6.50
C VAL A 77 7.32 -5.92 7.61
N ALA A 78 8.59 -5.53 7.38
CA ALA A 78 9.35 -4.71 8.33
C ALA A 78 8.70 -3.34 8.65
N LEU A 79 7.83 -2.82 7.77
CA LEU A 79 7.08 -1.60 8.04
C LEU A 79 5.93 -1.86 9.04
N VAL A 80 5.26 -3.01 8.93
CA VAL A 80 4.21 -3.43 9.87
C VAL A 80 4.81 -3.71 11.24
N ASP A 81 5.95 -4.40 11.31
CA ASP A 81 6.66 -4.65 12.57
C ASP A 81 7.00 -3.34 13.30
N ARG A 82 7.48 -2.34 12.55
CA ARG A 82 7.80 -1.00 13.09
C ARG A 82 6.56 -0.25 13.55
N LEU A 83 5.44 -0.39 12.84
CA LEU A 83 4.17 0.19 13.25
C LEU A 83 3.71 -0.38 14.59
N VAL A 84 3.67 -1.71 14.72
CA VAL A 84 3.27 -2.37 15.97
C VAL A 84 4.17 -1.94 17.14
N ALA A 85 5.49 -1.92 16.92
CA ALA A 85 6.44 -1.47 17.93
C ALA A 85 6.26 0.01 18.32
N ALA A 86 5.84 0.87 17.38
CA ALA A 86 5.60 2.28 17.65
C ALA A 86 4.30 2.52 18.44
N LEU A 87 3.27 1.70 18.24
CA LEU A 87 1.96 1.81 18.93
C LEU A 87 1.95 1.20 20.34
N GLN A 88 2.96 0.41 20.70
CA GLN A 88 3.11 -0.18 22.03
C GLN A 88 3.82 0.74 23.04
N ARG A 89 4.12 1.98 22.64
CA ARG A 89 4.81 2.97 23.47
C ARG A 89 3.86 3.88 24.23
#